data_AF-A0A1C1CML5-F1
#
_entry.id   AF-A0A1C1CML5-F1
#
_cell.length_a   1.000
_cell.length_b   1.000
_cell.length_c   1.000
_cell.angle_alpha   90.00
_cell.angle_beta   90.00
_cell.angle_gamma   90.00
#
_symmetry.space_group_name_H-M   'P 1'
#
loop_
_entity.id
_entity.type
_entity.pdbx_description
1 polymer ?
#
loop_
_entity_poly.entity_id
_entity_poly.type
_entity_poly.pdbx_seq_one_letter_code
_entity_poly.pdbx_strand_id
1 'polypeptide(L)'
;MTFQKAMVWSSHTVRRMLYTLFLPLTAIGYALSSRDPPFPIAVPCIFAGLVGFGANLAIAECFALLMGTFDTSDLQPGMTGRPARKSITGRIREQRTNFSCYPRVSAGVAVTQFLMFVFGAVATGIGGRVERRYGAEQSAGIVAGVLMALTLALAVVLYKWKSVQMIPVGRDRTREEDAEGWEPVILGLPSGFTRKINTLEAGTYSRWSEIRRRNHLTTELREVEGL
;
A
#
# COMPACT_ATOMS: atom_id res chain seq x y z
N MET A 1 22.17 -22.58 -11.71
CA MET A 1 20.84 -21.95 -11.67
C MET A 1 20.39 -21.82 -10.22
N THR A 2 20.51 -20.64 -9.64
CA THR A 2 20.03 -20.39 -8.27
C THR A 2 18.54 -20.06 -8.35
N PHE A 3 17.69 -21.02 -7.98
CA PHE A 3 16.28 -20.75 -7.70
C PHE A 3 16.22 -19.66 -6.63
N GLN A 4 15.97 -18.43 -7.05
CA GLN A 4 15.81 -17.29 -6.17
C GLN A 4 14.64 -17.62 -5.25
N LYS A 5 14.94 -17.87 -3.97
CA LYS A 5 14.00 -18.40 -2.95
C LYS A 5 12.62 -17.78 -3.16
N ALA A 6 11.72 -18.63 -3.65
CA ALA A 6 10.38 -18.28 -4.05
C ALA A 6 9.66 -17.62 -2.88
N MET A 7 8.97 -16.51 -3.15
CA MET A 7 8.01 -15.93 -2.22
C MET A 7 8.57 -15.56 -0.81
N VAL A 8 9.30 -14.45 -0.70
CA VAL A 8 9.45 -13.81 0.60
C VAL A 8 8.17 -13.04 0.87
N TRP A 9 7.18 -13.73 1.42
CA TRP A 9 6.03 -13.07 2.03
C TRP A 9 6.53 -12.36 3.28
N SER A 10 6.50 -11.03 3.28
CA SER A 10 6.72 -10.32 4.55
C SER A 10 5.51 -10.57 5.45
N SER A 11 5.74 -10.58 6.76
CA SER A 11 4.67 -10.65 7.78
C SER A 11 3.55 -9.65 7.49
N HIS A 12 3.89 -8.46 7.00
CA HIS A 12 2.93 -7.44 6.58
C HIS A 12 2.10 -7.85 5.35
N THR A 13 2.70 -8.48 4.34
CA THR A 13 1.95 -8.95 3.16
C THR A 13 1.01 -10.10 3.52
N VAL A 14 1.44 -11.03 4.37
CA VAL A 14 0.56 -12.12 4.84
C VAL A 14 -0.61 -11.55 5.61
N ARG A 15 -0.34 -10.67 6.59
CA ARG A 15 -1.39 -10.02 7.39
C ARG A 15 -2.39 -9.28 6.51
N ARG A 16 -1.90 -8.52 5.53
CA ARG A 16 -2.73 -7.81 4.54
C ARG A 16 -3.65 -8.76 3.80
N MET A 17 -3.11 -9.84 3.23
CA MET A 17 -3.93 -10.81 2.52
C MET A 17 -4.95 -11.48 3.43
N LEU A 18 -4.57 -11.83 4.67
CA LEU A 18 -5.52 -12.44 5.61
C LEU A 18 -6.67 -11.49 5.93
N TYR A 19 -6.38 -10.22 6.21
CA TYR A 19 -7.41 -9.24 6.56
C TYR A 19 -8.27 -8.83 5.36
N THR A 20 -7.71 -8.74 4.16
CA THR A 20 -8.49 -8.44 2.96
C THR A 20 -9.29 -9.64 2.46
N LEU A 21 -8.78 -10.87 2.58
CA LEU A 21 -9.52 -12.10 2.23
C LEU A 21 -10.64 -12.43 3.22
N PHE A 22 -10.54 -11.98 4.46
CA PHE A 22 -11.60 -12.18 5.46
C PHE A 22 -12.95 -11.60 5.01
N LEU A 23 -12.93 -10.44 4.35
CA LEU A 23 -14.14 -9.78 3.86
C LEU A 23 -14.92 -10.60 2.81
N PRO A 24 -14.35 -11.00 1.66
CA PRO A 24 -15.10 -11.79 0.69
C PRO A 24 -15.48 -13.18 1.24
N LEU A 25 -14.67 -13.79 2.10
CA LEU A 25 -15.02 -15.07 2.72
C LEU A 25 -16.25 -14.97 3.64
N THR A 26 -16.31 -13.93 4.47
CA THR A 26 -17.49 -13.67 5.32
C THR A 26 -18.71 -13.28 4.49
N ALA A 27 -18.53 -12.56 3.38
CA ALA A 27 -19.61 -12.25 2.43
C ALA A 27 -20.16 -13.51 1.73
N ILE A 28 -19.30 -14.48 1.36
CA ILE A 28 -19.74 -15.79 0.85
C ILE A 28 -20.55 -16.52 1.92
N GLY A 29 -20.08 -16.52 3.18
CA GLY A 29 -20.81 -17.10 4.32
C GLY A 29 -22.19 -16.46 4.50
N TYR A 30 -22.28 -15.13 4.43
CA TYR A 30 -23.53 -14.39 4.47
C TYR A 30 -24.49 -14.82 3.36
N ALA A 31 -24.01 -14.87 2.12
CA ALA A 31 -24.81 -15.30 0.97
C ALA A 31 -25.37 -16.72 1.17
N LEU A 32 -24.52 -17.69 1.54
CA LEU A 32 -24.94 -19.08 1.75
C LEU A 32 -25.92 -19.25 2.92
N SER A 33 -25.83 -18.39 3.94
CA SER A 33 -26.74 -18.40 5.09
C SER A 33 -28.05 -17.67 4.87
N SER A 34 -28.16 -16.85 3.82
CA SER A 34 -29.36 -16.07 3.46
C SER A 34 -30.36 -16.89 2.61
N ARG A 35 -30.24 -18.22 2.65
CA ARG A 35 -31.16 -19.17 2.04
C ARG A 35 -32.47 -19.24 2.82
N ASP A 36 -33.50 -19.71 2.15
CA ASP A 36 -34.74 -20.15 2.80
C ASP A 36 -34.43 -21.12 3.97
N PRO A 37 -35.33 -21.24 4.97
CA PRO A 37 -35.13 -22.09 6.14
C PRO A 37 -34.52 -23.46 5.78
N PRO A 38 -33.53 -23.95 6.55
CA PRO A 38 -33.64 -24.08 8.00
C PRO A 38 -32.68 -23.22 8.82
N PHE A 39 -31.93 -22.27 8.23
CA PHE A 39 -30.98 -21.49 9.02
C PHE A 39 -31.71 -20.60 10.04
N PRO A 40 -31.33 -20.65 11.34
CA PRO A 40 -31.88 -19.72 12.30
C PRO A 40 -31.40 -18.30 11.95
N ILE A 41 -32.26 -17.31 12.15
CA ILE A 41 -32.02 -15.89 11.83
C ILE A 41 -30.68 -15.39 12.41
N ALA A 42 -30.25 -15.95 13.55
CA ALA A 42 -28.97 -15.65 14.18
C ALA A 42 -27.76 -15.84 13.24
N VAL A 43 -27.78 -16.82 12.33
CA VAL A 43 -26.62 -17.15 11.46
C VAL A 43 -26.33 -16.03 10.45
N PRO A 44 -27.27 -15.62 9.57
CA PRO A 44 -27.02 -14.50 8.67
C PRO A 44 -26.77 -13.19 9.43
N CYS A 45 -27.36 -12.98 10.61
CA CYS A 45 -27.04 -11.82 11.45
C CYS A 45 -25.57 -11.80 11.90
N ILE A 46 -25.02 -12.94 12.35
CA ILE A 46 -23.61 -13.05 12.71
C ILE A 46 -22.74 -12.76 11.49
N PHE A 47 -23.03 -13.37 10.35
CA PHE A 47 -22.27 -13.11 9.12
C PHE A 47 -22.35 -11.66 8.66
N ALA A 48 -23.50 -11.00 8.76
CA ALA A 48 -23.63 -9.57 8.47
C ALA A 48 -22.74 -8.73 9.39
N GLY A 49 -22.68 -9.05 10.68
CA GLY A 49 -21.75 -8.43 11.63
C GLY A 49 -20.27 -8.65 11.25
N LEU A 50 -19.92 -9.88 10.83
CA LEU A 50 -18.57 -10.21 10.37
C LEU A 50 -18.19 -9.49 9.08
N VAL A 51 -19.13 -9.32 8.14
CA VAL A 51 -18.92 -8.53 6.92
C VAL A 51 -18.66 -7.07 7.27
N GLY A 52 -19.46 -6.48 8.18
CA GLY A 52 -19.23 -5.11 8.66
C GLY A 52 -17.86 -4.94 9.33
N PHE A 53 -17.47 -5.89 10.18
CA PHE A 53 -16.13 -5.90 10.79
C PHE A 53 -15.01 -6.06 9.75
N GLY A 54 -15.16 -7.00 8.81
CA GLY A 54 -14.22 -7.25 7.73
C GLY A 54 -14.05 -6.05 6.79
N ALA A 55 -15.12 -5.30 6.54
CA ALA A 55 -15.07 -4.07 5.76
C ALA A 55 -14.18 -3.01 6.42
N ASN A 56 -14.29 -2.84 7.75
CA ASN A 56 -13.43 -1.93 8.49
C ASN A 56 -11.95 -2.36 8.45
N LEU A 57 -11.67 -3.66 8.57
CA LEU A 57 -10.30 -4.19 8.45
C LEU A 57 -9.72 -3.96 7.04
N ALA A 58 -10.51 -4.20 5.99
CA ALA A 58 -10.09 -3.99 4.62
C ALA A 58 -9.79 -2.49 4.35
N ILE A 59 -10.65 -1.59 4.83
CA ILE A 59 -10.43 -0.14 4.75
C ILE A 59 -9.13 0.24 5.48
N ALA A 60 -8.93 -0.25 6.70
CA ALA A 60 -7.72 0.04 7.49
C ALA A 60 -6.44 -0.42 6.77
N GLU A 61 -6.42 -1.61 6.17
CA GLU A 61 -5.25 -2.09 5.41
C GLU A 61 -5.04 -1.31 4.09
N CYS A 62 -6.10 -0.81 3.44
CA CYS A 62 -6.00 0.12 2.31
C CYS A 62 -5.34 1.45 2.72
N PHE A 63 -5.72 2.01 3.87
CA PHE A 63 -5.03 3.19 4.43
C PHE A 63 -3.57 2.89 4.77
N ALA A 64 -3.29 1.73 5.38
CA ALA A 64 -1.92 1.31 5.69
C ALA A 64 -1.07 1.09 4.41
N LEU A 65 -1.68 0.63 3.32
CA LEU A 65 -1.04 0.52 2.00
C LEU A 65 -0.69 1.88 1.42
N LEU A 66 -1.65 2.81 1.47
CA LEU A 66 -1.48 4.17 0.97
C LEU A 66 -0.38 4.90 1.75
N MET A 67 -0.44 4.88 3.08
CA MET A 67 0.60 5.48 3.93
C MET A 67 1.95 4.81 3.71
N GLY A 68 2.03 3.47 3.71
CA GLY A 68 3.30 2.76 3.51
C GLY A 68 3.95 2.97 2.14
N THR A 69 3.17 3.35 1.12
CA THR A 69 3.64 3.52 -0.26
C THR A 69 3.95 4.97 -0.61
N PHE A 70 3.16 5.93 -0.10
CA PHE A 70 3.24 7.33 -0.51
C PHE A 70 3.69 8.30 0.59
N ASP A 71 3.75 7.85 1.84
CA ASP A 71 4.29 8.67 2.92
C ASP A 71 5.81 8.78 2.81
N THR A 72 6.29 10.01 2.79
CA THR A 72 7.71 10.36 2.75
C THR A 72 8.09 11.28 3.92
N SER A 73 7.23 11.38 4.94
CA SER A 73 7.47 12.18 6.15
C SER A 73 8.75 11.75 6.87
N ASP A 74 9.07 10.46 6.87
CA ASP A 74 10.30 9.92 7.44
C ASP A 74 11.55 10.32 6.64
N LEU A 75 11.40 10.66 5.37
CA LEU A 75 12.48 11.17 4.53
C LEU A 75 12.72 12.67 4.75
N GLN A 76 12.18 13.33 5.77
CA GLN A 76 12.49 14.75 5.96
C GLN A 76 13.97 14.96 6.31
N PRO A 77 14.60 16.03 5.80
CA PRO A 77 15.98 16.32 6.17
C PRO A 77 16.08 16.55 7.69
N GLY A 78 16.98 15.82 8.34
CA GLY A 78 17.11 15.76 9.80
C GLY A 78 16.43 14.57 10.49
N MET A 79 15.59 13.79 9.78
CA MET A 79 15.06 12.51 10.27
C MET A 79 15.80 11.28 9.70
N THR A 80 16.46 11.43 8.56
CA THR A 80 17.26 10.37 7.89
C THR A 80 18.66 10.88 7.55
N GLY A 81 19.70 10.11 7.89
CA GLY A 81 21.13 10.47 7.72
C GLY A 81 21.66 11.42 8.79
N ARG A 82 22.93 11.29 9.20
CA ARG A 82 23.55 12.29 10.09
C ARG A 82 23.69 13.58 9.28
N PRO A 83 23.21 14.73 9.77
CA PRO A 83 23.40 15.96 9.03
C PRO A 83 24.90 16.24 8.91
N ALA A 84 25.40 16.33 7.68
CA ALA A 84 26.65 17.00 7.40
C ALA A 84 26.56 18.41 8.02
N ARG A 85 27.39 18.70 9.02
CA ARG A 85 27.51 20.05 9.60
C ARG A 85 27.80 21.02 8.44
N LYS A 86 27.17 22.19 8.31
CA LYS A 86 27.57 23.40 9.06
C LYS A 86 26.61 24.62 8.97
N SER A 87 25.35 24.52 8.53
CA SER A 87 24.45 25.69 8.60
C SER A 87 23.18 25.42 9.43
N ILE A 88 23.08 26.11 10.58
CA ILE A 88 21.84 26.18 11.37
C ILE A 88 20.68 26.69 10.51
N THR A 89 20.98 27.59 9.56
CA THR A 89 20.03 28.11 8.57
C THR A 89 19.49 27.07 7.61
N GLY A 90 20.32 26.13 7.12
CA GLY A 90 19.88 25.01 6.29
C GLY A 90 18.96 24.07 7.06
N ARG A 91 19.36 23.70 8.29
CA ARG A 91 18.55 22.87 9.20
C ARG A 91 17.19 23.52 9.51
N ILE A 92 17.14 24.83 9.78
CA ILE A 92 15.88 25.54 10.05
C ILE A 92 15.00 25.59 8.80
N ARG A 93 15.58 25.82 7.61
CA ARG A 93 14.82 25.87 6.36
C ARG A 93 14.20 24.50 6.03
N GLU A 94 14.96 23.44 6.24
CA GLU A 94 14.50 22.06 6.04
C GLU A 94 13.49 21.63 7.11
N GLN A 95 13.72 21.95 8.38
CA GLN A 95 12.76 21.73 9.46
C GLN A 95 11.45 22.49 9.24
N ARG A 96 11.49 23.70 8.67
CA ARG A 96 10.27 24.46 8.30
C ARG A 96 9.45 23.81 7.20
N THR A 97 9.99 22.84 6.46
CA THR A 97 9.24 22.04 5.48
C THR A 97 8.70 20.72 6.06
N ASN A 98 8.66 20.58 7.38
CA ASN A 98 7.90 19.52 8.07
C ASN A 98 6.41 19.66 7.74
N PHE A 99 5.97 19.03 6.66
CA PHE A 99 4.54 18.87 6.41
C PHE A 99 4.00 17.80 7.36
N SER A 100 3.04 18.17 8.21
CA SER A 100 2.32 17.23 9.09
C SER A 100 1.49 16.20 8.29
N CYS A 101 1.13 16.54 7.05
CA CYS A 101 0.55 15.63 6.08
C CYS A 101 1.26 15.80 4.72
N TYR A 102 1.84 14.72 4.19
CA TYR A 102 2.42 14.78 2.86
C TYR A 102 1.29 14.88 1.82
N PRO A 103 1.35 15.85 0.88
CA PRO A 103 0.27 16.08 -0.09
C PRO A 103 -0.06 14.84 -0.93
N ARG A 104 0.91 13.92 -1.11
CA ARG A 104 0.72 12.63 -1.81
C ARG A 104 -0.25 11.71 -1.06
N VAL A 105 -0.10 11.61 0.27
CA VAL A 105 -0.98 10.79 1.12
C VAL A 105 -2.38 11.40 1.15
N SER A 106 -2.48 12.71 1.39
CA SER A 106 -3.76 13.42 1.40
C SER A 106 -4.49 13.34 0.06
N ALA A 107 -3.78 13.49 -1.06
CA ALA A 107 -4.35 13.33 -2.40
C ALA A 107 -4.86 11.89 -2.62
N GLY A 108 -4.09 10.88 -2.23
CA GLY A 108 -4.52 9.49 -2.29
C GLY A 108 -5.79 9.23 -1.48
N VAL A 109 -5.89 9.79 -0.27
CA VAL A 109 -7.08 9.65 0.59
C VAL A 109 -8.28 10.36 -0.03
N ALA A 110 -8.10 11.56 -0.57
CA ALA A 110 -9.17 12.30 -1.23
C ALA A 110 -9.73 11.55 -2.45
N VAL A 111 -8.85 11.03 -3.32
CA VAL A 111 -9.25 10.25 -4.50
C VAL A 111 -9.97 8.97 -4.11
N THR A 112 -9.46 8.24 -3.11
CA THR A 112 -10.08 6.98 -2.66
C THR A 112 -11.44 7.22 -1.99
N GLN A 113 -11.59 8.26 -1.17
CA GLN A 113 -12.86 8.68 -0.58
C GLN A 113 -13.87 9.08 -1.65
N PHE A 114 -13.47 9.90 -2.63
CA PHE A 114 -14.32 10.28 -3.76
C PHE A 114 -14.85 9.05 -4.50
N LEU A 115 -13.95 8.11 -4.86
CA LEU A 115 -14.34 6.88 -5.53
C LEU A 115 -15.25 6.01 -4.66
N MET A 116 -14.99 5.92 -3.35
CA MET A 116 -15.84 5.20 -2.41
C MET A 116 -17.28 5.73 -2.42
N PHE A 117 -17.49 7.04 -2.39
CA PHE A 117 -18.83 7.63 -2.46
C PHE A 117 -19.50 7.41 -3.82
N VAL A 118 -18.77 7.56 -4.93
CA VAL A 118 -19.30 7.32 -6.27
C VAL A 118 -19.75 5.86 -6.44
N PHE A 119 -18.90 4.90 -6.09
CA PHE A 119 -19.26 3.48 -6.16
C PHE A 119 -20.35 3.10 -5.16
N GLY A 120 -20.38 3.72 -3.97
CA GLY A 120 -21.46 3.54 -3.00
C GLY A 120 -22.82 4.02 -3.51
N ALA A 121 -22.86 5.15 -4.21
CA ALA A 121 -24.08 5.66 -4.85
C ALA A 121 -24.56 4.71 -5.97
N VAL A 122 -23.64 4.24 -6.81
CA VAL A 122 -23.94 3.25 -7.87
C VAL A 122 -24.46 1.94 -7.27
N ALA A 123 -23.81 1.43 -6.23
CA ALA A 123 -24.21 0.20 -5.54
C ALA A 123 -25.61 0.34 -4.92
N THR A 124 -25.93 1.48 -4.32
CA THR A 124 -27.26 1.75 -3.76
C THR A 124 -28.33 1.77 -4.85
N GLY A 125 -28.05 2.40 -6.00
CA GLY A 125 -28.99 2.45 -7.13
C GLY A 125 -29.24 1.10 -7.81
N ILE A 126 -28.23 0.22 -7.84
CA ILE A 126 -28.30 -1.10 -8.49
C ILE A 126 -28.78 -2.19 -7.52
N GLY A 127 -28.39 -2.12 -6.24
CA GLY A 127 -28.63 -3.16 -5.24
C GLY A 127 -30.09 -3.58 -5.13
N GLY A 128 -30.99 -2.61 -4.99
CA GLY A 128 -32.43 -2.90 -4.91
C GLY A 128 -33.01 -3.51 -6.20
N ARG A 129 -32.42 -3.22 -7.38
CA ARG A 129 -32.86 -3.85 -8.65
C ARG A 129 -32.39 -5.30 -8.74
N VAL A 130 -31.17 -5.59 -8.29
CA VAL A 130 -30.58 -6.93 -8.27
C VAL A 130 -31.35 -7.82 -7.29
N GLU A 131 -31.58 -7.33 -6.07
CA GLU A 131 -32.31 -8.06 -5.03
C GLU A 131 -33.74 -8.41 -5.48
N ARG A 132 -34.47 -7.48 -6.09
CA ARG A 132 -35.83 -7.75 -6.60
C ARG A 132 -35.88 -8.75 -7.76
N ARG A 133 -34.80 -8.89 -8.54
CA ARG A 133 -34.76 -9.78 -9.71
C ARG A 133 -34.29 -11.20 -9.37
N TYR A 134 -33.32 -11.32 -8.48
CA TYR A 134 -32.62 -12.58 -8.21
C TYR A 134 -32.89 -13.14 -6.79
N GLY A 135 -33.46 -12.33 -5.90
CA GLY A 135 -33.60 -12.68 -4.48
C GLY A 135 -32.37 -12.30 -3.65
N ALA A 136 -32.53 -12.37 -2.32
CA ALA A 136 -31.53 -11.92 -1.36
C ALA A 136 -30.24 -12.76 -1.39
N GLU A 137 -30.34 -14.10 -1.42
CA GLU A 137 -29.18 -14.99 -1.50
C GLU A 137 -28.32 -14.68 -2.73
N GLN A 138 -28.93 -14.66 -3.91
CA GLN A 138 -28.20 -14.47 -5.16
C GLN A 138 -27.61 -13.06 -5.24
N SER A 139 -28.34 -12.05 -4.77
CA SER A 139 -27.84 -10.67 -4.68
C SER A 139 -26.60 -10.58 -3.78
N ALA A 140 -26.64 -11.19 -2.59
CA ALA A 140 -25.50 -11.27 -1.69
C ALA A 140 -24.33 -12.04 -2.30
N GLY A 141 -24.61 -13.14 -3.02
CA GLY A 141 -23.61 -13.92 -3.75
C GLY A 141 -22.90 -13.12 -4.84
N ILE A 142 -23.62 -12.26 -5.57
CA ILE A 142 -23.04 -11.34 -6.56
C ILE A 142 -22.07 -10.37 -5.87
N VAL A 143 -22.49 -9.75 -4.76
CA VAL A 143 -21.63 -8.83 -3.99
C VAL A 143 -20.37 -9.55 -3.50
N ALA A 144 -20.53 -10.76 -2.94
CA ALA A 144 -19.41 -11.56 -2.48
C ALA A 144 -18.43 -11.92 -3.62
N GLY A 145 -18.95 -12.22 -4.81
CA GLY A 145 -18.15 -12.48 -6.01
C GLY A 145 -17.36 -11.25 -6.46
N VAL A 146 -17.98 -10.06 -6.47
CA VAL A 146 -17.29 -8.79 -6.79
C VAL A 146 -16.19 -8.50 -5.77
N LEU A 147 -16.47 -8.67 -4.47
CA LEU A 147 -15.48 -8.49 -3.41
C LEU A 147 -14.31 -9.46 -3.57
N MET A 148 -14.57 -10.72 -3.92
CA MET A 148 -13.52 -11.71 -4.17
C MET A 148 -12.67 -11.32 -5.37
N ALA A 149 -13.29 -10.94 -6.49
CA ALA A 149 -12.58 -10.51 -7.69
C ALA A 149 -11.68 -9.28 -7.43
N LEU A 150 -12.18 -8.27 -6.73
CA LEU A 150 -11.41 -7.09 -6.34
C LEU A 150 -10.27 -7.45 -5.37
N THR A 151 -10.50 -8.37 -4.45
CA THR A 151 -9.48 -8.84 -3.50
C THR A 151 -8.36 -9.60 -4.20
N LEU A 152 -8.69 -10.45 -5.17
CA LEU A 152 -7.71 -11.16 -6.00
C LEU A 152 -6.94 -10.19 -6.90
N ALA A 153 -7.62 -9.21 -7.51
CA ALA A 153 -6.96 -8.16 -8.29
C ALA A 153 -5.97 -7.35 -7.43
N LEU A 154 -6.38 -6.96 -6.21
CA LEU A 154 -5.48 -6.33 -5.25
C LEU A 154 -4.30 -7.25 -4.90
N ALA A 155 -4.53 -8.55 -4.70
CA ALA A 155 -3.47 -9.50 -4.41
C ALA A 155 -2.42 -9.58 -5.54
N VAL A 156 -2.87 -9.57 -6.79
CA VAL A 156 -2.00 -9.51 -7.98
C VAL A 156 -1.21 -8.20 -8.01
N VAL A 157 -1.84 -7.05 -7.76
CA VAL A 157 -1.17 -5.75 -7.73
C VAL A 157 -0.10 -5.67 -6.63
N LEU A 158 -0.36 -6.28 -5.48
CA LEU A 158 0.55 -6.31 -4.34
C LEU A 158 1.64 -7.39 -4.45
N TYR A 159 1.55 -8.25 -5.46
CA TYR A 159 2.56 -9.26 -5.74
C TYR A 159 3.93 -8.59 -5.95
N LYS A 160 4.94 -9.02 -5.20
CA LYS A 160 6.30 -8.43 -5.23
C LYS A 160 7.16 -9.15 -6.25
N TRP A 161 7.14 -8.67 -7.48
CA TRP A 161 7.81 -9.31 -8.61
C TRP A 161 9.13 -8.66 -9.02
N LYS A 162 9.33 -7.36 -8.76
CA LYS A 162 10.53 -6.61 -9.19
C LYS A 162 11.53 -6.48 -8.05
N SER A 163 12.78 -6.89 -8.26
CA SER A 163 13.87 -6.63 -7.30
C SER A 163 14.60 -5.34 -7.68
N VAL A 164 14.71 -4.40 -6.76
CA VAL A 164 15.32 -3.10 -7.01
C VAL A 164 16.37 -2.80 -5.95
N GLN A 165 17.51 -2.24 -6.39
CA GLN A 165 18.54 -1.77 -5.48
C GLN A 165 18.06 -0.53 -4.72
N MET A 166 18.21 -0.56 -3.40
CA MET A 166 17.84 0.53 -2.50
C MET A 166 19.05 1.19 -1.87
N ILE A 167 20.17 0.47 -1.72
CA ILE A 167 21.39 0.99 -1.10
C ILE A 167 22.55 0.80 -2.09
N PRO A 168 23.39 1.83 -2.33
CA PRO A 168 24.55 1.73 -3.20
C PRO A 168 25.56 0.72 -2.63
N VAL A 169 26.16 -0.10 -3.50
CA VAL A 169 27.14 -1.13 -3.13
C VAL A 169 28.53 -0.68 -3.60
N GLY A 170 29.47 -0.50 -2.66
CA GLY A 170 30.94 -0.63 -2.76
C GLY A 170 31.76 0.15 -3.82
N ARG A 171 31.24 0.33 -5.04
CA ARG A 171 31.92 0.99 -6.17
C ARG A 171 31.41 2.41 -6.43
N ASP A 172 30.17 2.70 -6.00
CA ASP A 172 29.64 4.07 -5.97
C ASP A 172 30.12 4.83 -4.71
N ARG A 173 30.30 4.11 -3.58
CA ARG A 173 30.77 4.73 -2.31
C ARG A 173 32.16 5.35 -2.45
N THR A 174 33.05 4.68 -3.19
CA THR A 174 34.42 5.16 -3.43
C THR A 174 34.53 6.28 -4.46
N ARG A 175 33.47 6.57 -5.23
CA ARG A 175 33.44 7.71 -6.18
C ARG A 175 32.87 8.98 -5.55
N GLU A 176 32.07 8.85 -4.49
CA GLU A 176 31.42 9.96 -3.77
C GLU A 176 32.11 10.33 -2.46
N GLU A 177 33.04 9.49 -1.95
CA GLU A 177 33.88 9.84 -0.80
C GLU A 177 34.78 11.07 -1.05
N ASP A 178 34.97 11.48 -2.31
CA ASP A 178 35.68 12.71 -2.70
C ASP A 178 34.76 13.95 -2.84
N ALA A 179 33.43 13.78 -2.73
CA ALA A 179 32.48 14.89 -2.64
C ALA A 179 32.03 15.03 -1.17
N GLU A 180 32.56 16.05 -0.47
CA GLU A 180 32.31 16.31 0.95
C GLU A 180 30.83 16.11 1.38
N GLY A 181 30.53 14.98 2.03
CA GLY A 181 29.47 14.90 3.04
C GLY A 181 28.15 14.19 2.67
N TRP A 182 28.06 13.45 1.56
CA TRP A 182 26.85 12.68 1.27
C TRP A 182 26.84 11.31 1.97
N GLU A 183 25.73 10.96 2.63
CA GLU A 183 25.47 9.63 3.20
C GLU A 183 24.19 9.05 2.58
N PRO A 184 24.17 7.75 2.23
CA PRO A 184 22.97 7.12 1.68
C PRO A 184 21.85 7.08 2.72
N VAL A 185 20.62 7.35 2.26
CA VAL A 185 19.40 7.21 3.04
C VAL A 185 19.16 5.73 3.32
N ILE A 186 19.42 5.34 4.57
CA ILE A 186 19.17 3.99 5.07
C ILE A 186 17.99 4.06 6.05
N LEU A 187 16.92 3.33 5.73
CA LEU A 187 15.75 3.21 6.59
C LEU A 187 15.86 1.97 7.47
N GLY A 188 15.91 2.18 8.78
CA GLY A 188 15.98 1.10 9.77
C GLY A 188 17.24 0.25 9.64
N LEU A 189 17.10 -1.05 9.91
CA LEU A 189 18.16 -2.05 9.76
C LEU A 189 17.88 -2.90 8.50
N PRO A 190 18.41 -2.50 7.32
CA PRO A 190 18.13 -3.23 6.09
C PRO A 190 18.75 -4.63 6.12
N SER A 191 17.98 -5.65 5.73
CA SER A 191 18.48 -7.02 5.60
C SER A 191 19.34 -7.25 4.35
N GLY A 192 19.43 -6.25 3.45
CA GLY A 192 20.19 -6.34 2.22
C GLY A 192 20.13 -5.05 1.40
N PHE A 193 20.95 -4.98 0.35
CA PHE A 193 21.05 -3.82 -0.54
C PHE A 193 19.90 -3.72 -1.56
N THR A 194 19.17 -4.81 -1.76
CA THR A 194 18.05 -4.91 -2.70
C THR A 194 16.75 -5.23 -1.97
N ARG A 195 15.64 -4.69 -2.51
CA ARG A 195 14.28 -4.92 -2.00
C ARG A 195 13.40 -5.38 -3.15
N LYS A 196 12.57 -6.41 -2.89
CA LYS A 196 11.45 -6.74 -3.77
C LYS A 196 10.30 -5.75 -3.58
N ILE A 197 9.84 -5.16 -4.67
CA ILE A 197 8.75 -4.20 -4.72
C ILE A 197 7.58 -4.73 -5.56
N ASN A 198 6.38 -4.24 -5.25
CA ASN A 198 5.17 -4.51 -6.03
C ASN A 198 4.88 -3.38 -7.04
N THR A 199 3.76 -3.50 -7.76
CA THR A 199 3.39 -2.53 -8.80
C THR A 199 3.08 -1.14 -8.23
N LEU A 200 2.45 -1.04 -7.05
CA LEU A 200 2.19 0.25 -6.39
C LEU A 200 3.49 0.92 -5.91
N GLU A 201 4.41 0.12 -5.37
CA GLU A 201 5.73 0.55 -4.88
C GLU A 201 6.69 0.91 -6.02
N ALA A 202 6.40 0.55 -7.27
CA ALA A 202 7.22 0.87 -8.44
C ALA A 202 6.90 2.23 -9.09
N GLY A 203 5.84 2.91 -8.65
CA GLY A 203 5.45 4.23 -9.18
C GLY A 203 6.49 5.32 -8.89
N THR A 204 6.59 6.33 -9.76
CA THR A 204 7.55 7.45 -9.66
C THR A 204 7.37 8.29 -8.40
N TYR A 205 6.13 8.42 -7.92
CA TYR A 205 5.78 9.17 -6.71
C TYR A 205 5.77 8.34 -5.42
N SER A 206 6.16 7.07 -5.49
CA SER A 206 6.25 6.23 -4.30
C SER A 206 7.42 6.64 -3.40
N ARG A 207 7.31 6.33 -2.11
CA ARG A 207 8.39 6.45 -1.12
C ARG A 207 9.65 5.72 -1.57
N TRP A 208 9.51 4.57 -2.23
CA TRP A 208 10.64 3.77 -2.71
C TRP A 208 11.37 4.42 -3.87
N SER A 209 10.65 5.07 -4.79
CA SER A 209 11.26 5.87 -5.84
C SER A 209 11.98 7.11 -5.28
N GLU A 210 11.42 7.74 -4.24
CA GLU A 210 12.05 8.87 -3.54
C GLU A 210 13.36 8.47 -2.84
N ILE A 211 13.39 7.32 -2.14
CA ILE A 211 14.62 6.77 -1.53
C ILE A 211 15.68 6.52 -2.58
N ARG A 212 15.30 5.90 -3.71
CA ARG A 212 16.24 5.62 -4.80
C ARG A 212 16.78 6.88 -5.45
N ARG A 213 15.94 7.91 -5.60
CA ARG A 213 16.35 9.24 -6.05
C ARG A 213 17.42 9.77 -5.09
N ARG A 214 17.15 9.85 -3.79
CA ARG A 214 18.14 10.32 -2.81
C ARG A 214 19.41 9.48 -2.70
N ASN A 215 19.31 8.19 -3.03
CA ASN A 215 20.45 7.27 -3.07
C ASN A 215 21.21 7.27 -4.41
N HIS A 216 20.89 8.21 -5.32
CA HIS A 216 21.45 8.33 -6.67
C HIS A 216 21.36 7.04 -7.51
N LEU A 217 20.33 6.21 -7.24
CA LEU A 217 20.09 4.92 -7.92
C LEU A 217 19.16 5.04 -9.14
N THR A 218 18.77 6.25 -9.53
CA THR A 218 17.93 6.55 -10.68
C THR A 218 18.68 7.41 -11.68
N THR A 219 18.66 7.03 -12.96
CA THR A 219 19.30 7.78 -14.06
C THR A 219 18.81 9.23 -14.14
N GLU A 220 17.56 9.50 -13.75
CA GLU A 220 16.98 10.86 -13.77
C GLU A 220 17.78 11.91 -12.99
N LEU A 221 18.53 11.54 -11.96
CA LEU A 221 19.38 12.51 -11.25
C LEU A 221 20.71 12.75 -11.94
N ARG A 222 21.28 11.75 -12.61
CA ARG A 222 22.54 11.91 -13.35
C ARG A 222 22.40 12.94 -14.47
N GLU A 223 21.25 12.96 -15.15
CA GLU A 223 20.97 13.94 -16.20
C GLU A 223 20.72 15.36 -15.66
N VAL A 224 20.16 15.50 -14.46
CA VAL A 224 19.90 16.82 -13.84
C VAL A 224 21.17 17.41 -13.19
N GLU A 225 22.08 16.56 -12.70
CA GLU A 225 23.34 16.97 -12.06
C GLU A 225 24.52 17.05 -13.05
N GLY A 226 24.33 16.71 -14.33
CA GLY A 226 25.36 16.84 -15.37
C GLY A 226 26.54 15.87 -15.23
N LEU A 227 26.29 14.65 -14.72
CA LEU A 227 27.28 13.58 -14.51
C LEU A 227 27.08 12.36 -15.41
#